data_AF-A0A918G0I0-F1
#
_entry.id   AF-A0A918G0I0-F1
#
_cell.length_a   1.000
_cell.length_b   1.000
_cell.length_c   1.000
_cell.angle_alpha   90.00
_cell.angle_beta   90.00
_cell.angle_gamma   90.00
#
_symmetry.space_group_name_H-M   'P 1'
#
loop_
_entity.id
_entity.type
_entity.pdbx_description
1 polymer ?
#
loop_
_entity_poly.entity_id
_entity_poly.type
_entity_poly.pdbx_seq_one_letter_code
_entity_poly.pdbx_strand_id
1 'polypeptide(L)'
;MFLSLSTSVWILIAAGATVVNLVAMQWIIQIPKYKKKQVWMPVIGIATLGLRALVQHNALPATLYLYAAVMVMMPLMLGPVRSTITRDHYRWVEDPTTKASKGAMAWIIGSAMVMVTAVGVGYAAGV
;
A
#
# COMPACT_ATOMS: atom_id res chain seq x y z
N MET A 1 -9.34 -9.04 20.10
CA MET A 1 -10.56 -9.77 19.67
C MET A 1 -10.84 -9.75 18.16
N PHE A 2 -10.22 -8.89 17.35
CA PHE A 2 -10.54 -8.74 15.91
C PHE A 2 -10.05 -9.90 15.00
N LEU A 3 -9.01 -10.63 15.40
CA LEU A 3 -8.49 -11.81 14.68
C LEU A 3 -9.32 -13.10 14.91
N SER A 4 -10.45 -13.01 15.63
CA SER A 4 -11.38 -14.14 15.82
C SER A 4 -12.23 -14.47 14.58
N LEU A 5 -12.22 -13.57 13.58
CA LEU A 5 -12.92 -13.78 12.32
C LEU A 5 -12.27 -14.91 11.52
N SER A 6 -13.10 -15.71 10.86
CA SER A 6 -12.61 -16.80 10.02
C SER A 6 -11.80 -16.27 8.84
N THR A 7 -10.88 -17.10 8.34
CA THR A 7 -10.09 -16.78 7.14
C THR A 7 -10.96 -16.36 5.96
N SER A 8 -12.10 -17.03 5.75
CA SER A 8 -13.03 -16.70 4.66
C SER A 8 -13.60 -15.29 4.79
N VAL A 9 -13.91 -14.84 6.01
CA VAL A 9 -14.36 -13.47 6.27
C VAL A 9 -13.23 -12.48 6.00
N TRP A 10 -12.00 -12.78 6.42
CA TRP A 10 -10.84 -11.94 6.11
C TRP A 10 -10.53 -11.83 4.62
N ILE A 11 -10.74 -12.90 3.85
CA ILE A 11 -10.62 -12.86 2.38
C ILE A 11 -11.64 -11.89 1.79
N LEU A 12 -12.90 -11.91 2.25
CA LEU A 12 -13.93 -10.98 1.80
C LEU A 12 -13.60 -9.53 2.17
N ILE A 13 -13.13 -9.29 3.40
CA ILE A 13 -12.70 -7.96 3.85
C ILE A 13 -11.53 -7.46 3.00
N ALA A 14 -10.52 -8.30 2.76
CA ALA A 14 -9.38 -7.96 1.92
C ALA A 14 -9.83 -7.62 0.49
N ALA A 15 -10.71 -8.42 -0.10
CA ALA A 15 -11.26 -8.15 -1.43
C ALA A 15 -12.05 -6.84 -1.48
N GLY A 16 -12.90 -6.57 -0.48
CA GLY A 16 -13.62 -5.31 -0.36
C GLY A 16 -12.67 -4.11 -0.24
N ALA A 17 -11.66 -4.21 0.63
CA ALA A 17 -10.63 -3.20 0.80
C ALA A 17 -9.85 -2.95 -0.49
N THR A 18 -9.55 -3.99 -1.27
CA THR A 18 -8.93 -3.87 -2.60
C THR A 18 -9.79 -3.04 -3.56
N VAL A 19 -11.09 -3.34 -3.65
CA VAL A 19 -12.00 -2.61 -4.54
C VAL A 19 -12.12 -1.15 -4.13
N VAL A 20 -12.32 -0.89 -2.83
CA VAL A 20 -12.37 0.48 -2.28
C VAL A 20 -11.07 1.23 -2.57
N ASN A 21 -9.92 0.59 -2.33
CA ASN A 21 -8.62 1.20 -2.61
C ASN A 21 -8.47 1.52 -4.11
N LEU A 22 -8.81 0.60 -5.00
CA LEU A 22 -8.75 0.85 -6.44
C LEU A 22 -9.58 2.06 -6.83
N VAL A 23 -10.85 2.11 -6.43
CA VAL A 23 -11.75 3.23 -6.74
C VAL A 23 -11.20 4.54 -6.16
N ALA A 24 -10.80 4.53 -4.89
CA ALA A 24 -10.24 5.70 -4.23
C ALA A 24 -8.97 6.18 -4.93
N MET A 25 -8.04 5.29 -5.26
CA MET A 25 -6.79 5.64 -5.93
C MET A 25 -7.01 6.14 -7.37
N GLN A 26 -8.03 5.65 -8.07
CA GLN A 26 -8.45 6.22 -9.37
C GLN A 26 -8.95 7.66 -9.24
N TRP A 27 -9.53 8.04 -8.10
CA TRP A 27 -9.97 9.40 -7.80
C TRP A 27 -8.85 10.30 -7.28
N ILE A 28 -7.92 9.76 -6.49
CA ILE A 28 -6.77 10.47 -5.92
C ILE A 28 -5.75 10.80 -7.00
N ILE A 29 -5.38 9.83 -7.84
CA ILE A 29 -4.36 10.02 -8.87
C ILE A 29 -4.99 10.72 -10.07
N GLN A 30 -4.67 12.00 -10.22
CA GLN A 30 -5.16 12.81 -11.34
C GLN A 30 -4.28 12.69 -12.59
N ILE A 31 -3.06 12.14 -12.47
CA ILE A 31 -2.10 12.00 -13.56
C ILE A 31 -2.42 10.75 -14.41
N PRO A 32 -2.79 10.90 -15.71
CA PRO A 32 -3.33 9.79 -16.51
C PRO A 32 -2.40 8.57 -16.64
N LYS A 33 -1.08 8.80 -16.76
CA LYS A 33 -0.09 7.73 -16.90
C LYS A 33 -0.04 6.82 -15.67
N TYR A 34 -0.13 7.38 -14.47
CA TYR A 34 -0.07 6.62 -13.21
C TYR A 34 -1.41 6.01 -12.84
N LYS A 35 -2.51 6.68 -13.20
CA LYS A 35 -3.87 6.18 -13.01
C LYS A 35 -4.09 4.80 -13.66
N LYS A 36 -3.57 4.60 -14.88
CA LYS A 36 -3.61 3.28 -15.57
C LYS A 36 -2.80 2.19 -14.86
N LYS A 37 -1.67 2.56 -14.25
CA LYS A 37 -0.79 1.61 -13.54
C LYS A 37 -1.40 1.15 -12.22
N GLN A 38 -2.33 1.91 -11.68
CA GLN A 38 -2.86 1.68 -10.34
C GLN A 38 -3.73 0.42 -10.24
N VAL A 39 -4.24 -0.06 -11.37
CA VAL A 39 -4.94 -1.36 -11.48
C VAL A 39 -4.03 -2.55 -11.13
N TRP A 40 -2.71 -2.40 -11.27
CA TRP A 40 -1.74 -3.46 -10.99
C TRP A 40 -1.28 -3.51 -9.52
N MET A 41 -1.50 -2.47 -8.72
CA MET A 41 -1.00 -2.46 -7.35
C MET A 41 -1.63 -3.52 -6.44
N PRO A 42 -2.93 -3.85 -6.55
CA PRO A 42 -3.48 -4.99 -5.83
C PRO A 42 -2.83 -6.32 -6.21
N VAL A 43 -2.46 -6.51 -7.48
CA VAL A 43 -1.77 -7.72 -7.95
C VAL A 43 -0.41 -7.85 -7.28
N ILE A 44 0.35 -6.74 -7.21
CA ILE A 44 1.62 -6.69 -6.49
C ILE A 44 1.38 -6.97 -5.00
N GLY A 45 0.40 -6.33 -4.38
CA GLY A 45 0.07 -6.55 -2.96
C GLY A 45 -0.28 -8.01 -2.66
N ILE A 46 -1.10 -8.63 -3.50
CA ILE A 46 -1.50 -10.04 -3.38
C ILE A 46 -0.29 -10.96 -3.61
N ALA A 47 0.57 -10.69 -4.60
CA ALA A 47 1.77 -11.50 -4.82
C ALA A 47 2.73 -11.43 -3.63
N THR A 48 2.97 -10.22 -3.11
CA THR A 48 3.93 -10.00 -2.02
C THR A 48 3.42 -10.58 -0.69
N LEU A 49 2.13 -10.44 -0.40
CA LEU A 49 1.53 -10.91 0.85
C LEU A 49 1.03 -12.36 0.77
N GLY A 50 0.68 -12.82 -0.43
CA GLY A 50 0.34 -14.23 -0.72
C GLY A 50 1.55 -15.16 -0.61
N LEU A 51 2.74 -14.72 -1.02
CA LEU A 51 3.99 -15.46 -0.77
C LEU A 51 4.23 -15.69 0.73
N ARG A 52 3.93 -14.69 1.58
CA ARG A 52 4.05 -14.83 3.04
C ARG A 52 3.04 -15.84 3.60
N ALA A 53 1.80 -15.84 3.10
CA ALA A 53 0.77 -16.79 3.50
C ALA A 53 1.12 -18.25 3.15
N LEU A 54 1.84 -18.47 2.05
CA LEU A 54 2.31 -19.82 1.66
C LEU A 54 3.43 -20.35 2.56
N VAL A 55 4.21 -19.46 3.18
CA VAL A 55 5.32 -19.86 4.08
C VAL A 55 4.85 -20.09 5.51
N GLN A 56 3.77 -19.41 5.96
CA GLN A 56 3.25 -19.52 7.33
C GLN A 56 1.72 -19.63 7.35
N HIS A 57 1.19 -20.86 7.22
CA HIS A 57 -0.25 -21.13 7.16
C HIS A 57 -1.04 -20.63 8.38
N ASN A 58 -0.45 -20.60 9.57
CA ASN A 58 -1.11 -20.12 10.80
C ASN A 58 -1.20 -18.57 10.89
N ALA A 59 -0.56 -17.84 9.96
CA ALA A 59 -0.51 -16.37 9.96
C ALA A 59 -1.41 -15.74 8.87
N LEU A 60 -2.23 -16.53 8.17
CA LEU A 60 -3.02 -16.05 7.04
C LEU A 60 -4.08 -14.98 7.42
N PRO A 61 -4.92 -15.16 8.47
CA PRO A 61 -5.86 -14.12 8.90
C PRO A 61 -5.18 -12.80 9.27
N ALA A 62 -4.04 -12.87 9.94
CA ALA A 62 -3.23 -11.72 10.29
C ALA A 62 -2.64 -11.01 9.06
N THR A 63 -2.17 -11.79 8.09
CA THR A 63 -1.65 -11.27 6.83
C THR A 63 -2.74 -10.57 6.02
N LEU A 64 -3.96 -11.13 5.99
CA LEU A 64 -5.11 -10.53 5.34
C LEU A 64 -5.58 -9.26 6.05
N TYR A 65 -5.51 -9.23 7.39
CA TYR A 65 -5.77 -8.01 8.16
C TYR A 65 -4.78 -6.90 7.80
N LEU A 66 -3.47 -7.18 7.85
CA LEU A 66 -2.44 -6.21 7.49
C LEU A 66 -2.59 -5.73 6.03
N TYR A 67 -2.90 -6.66 5.11
CA TYR A 67 -3.22 -6.32 3.72
C TYR A 67 -4.38 -5.33 3.65
N ALA A 68 -5.52 -5.64 4.27
CA ALA A 68 -6.71 -4.80 4.24
C ALA A 68 -6.45 -3.43 4.86
N ALA A 69 -5.73 -3.38 5.99
CA ALA A 69 -5.36 -2.14 6.66
C ALA A 69 -4.50 -1.24 5.75
N VAL A 70 -3.49 -1.78 5.07
CA VAL A 70 -2.65 -1.02 4.11
C VAL A 70 -3.49 -0.49 2.94
N MET A 71 -4.38 -1.32 2.40
CA MET A 71 -5.26 -0.94 1.29
C MET A 71 -6.19 0.22 1.66
N VAL A 72 -6.65 0.30 2.91
CA VAL A 72 -7.51 1.39 3.41
C VAL A 72 -6.69 2.63 3.80
N MET A 73 -5.54 2.45 4.45
CA MET A 73 -4.70 3.56 4.92
C MET A 73 -4.11 4.38 3.77
N MET A 74 -3.69 3.72 2.68
CA MET A 74 -3.13 4.40 1.51
C MET A 74 -4.02 5.54 0.98
N PRO A 75 -5.29 5.30 0.60
CA PRO A 75 -6.15 6.36 0.11
C PRO A 75 -6.50 7.40 1.19
N LEU A 76 -6.59 7.02 2.47
CA LEU A 76 -6.81 7.96 3.57
C LEU A 76 -5.64 8.95 3.71
N MET A 77 -4.41 8.48 3.58
CA MET A 77 -3.22 9.34 3.66
C MET A 77 -3.02 10.19 2.41
N LEU A 78 -3.29 9.64 1.23
CA LEU A 78 -3.02 10.32 -0.04
C LEU A 78 -4.16 11.25 -0.48
N GLY A 79 -5.40 10.95 -0.09
CA GLY A 79 -6.59 11.71 -0.46
C GLY A 79 -6.50 13.21 -0.15
N PRO A 80 -6.15 13.61 1.09
CA PRO A 80 -6.05 15.02 1.48
C PRO A 80 -5.01 15.81 0.68
N VAL A 81 -3.92 15.16 0.25
CA VAL A 81 -2.78 15.81 -0.42
C VAL A 81 -2.77 15.58 -1.94
N ARG A 82 -3.85 15.05 -2.52
CA ARG A 82 -3.94 14.69 -3.95
C ARG A 82 -3.64 15.83 -4.92
N SER A 83 -4.06 17.05 -4.59
CA SER A 83 -3.83 18.25 -5.41
C SER A 83 -2.36 18.65 -5.39
N THR A 84 -1.74 18.63 -4.21
CA THR A 84 -0.31 18.87 -4.01
C THR A 84 0.54 17.89 -4.82
N ILE A 85 0.24 16.59 -4.74
CA ILE A 85 0.95 15.55 -5.50
C ILE A 85 0.88 15.83 -7.00
N THR A 86 -0.30 16.19 -7.50
CA THR A 86 -0.52 16.44 -8.93
C THR A 86 0.20 17.71 -9.38
N ARG A 87 0.08 18.80 -8.62
CA ARG A 87 0.77 20.07 -8.88
C ARG A 87 2.29 19.88 -8.90
N ASP A 88 2.83 19.23 -7.88
CA ASP A 88 4.27 19.04 -7.74
C ASP A 88 4.80 18.13 -8.86
N HIS A 89 4.03 17.14 -9.31
CA HIS A 89 4.38 16.35 -10.49
C HIS A 89 4.56 17.21 -11.75
N TYR A 90 3.61 18.09 -12.06
CA TYR A 90 3.71 18.95 -13.24
C TYR A 90 4.86 19.96 -13.11
N ARG A 91 5.07 20.51 -11.91
CA ARG A 91 6.24 21.35 -11.61
C ARG A 91 7.56 20.61 -11.90
N TRP A 92 7.65 19.34 -11.53
CA TRP A 92 8.83 18.51 -11.81
C TRP A 92 8.99 18.10 -13.28
N VAL A 93 7.92 18.13 -14.06
CA VAL A 93 7.95 17.89 -15.51
C VAL A 93 8.47 19.14 -16.23
N GLU A 94 8.03 20.32 -15.80
CA GLU A 94 8.48 21.61 -16.33
C GLU A 94 9.91 21.94 -15.90
N ASP A 95 10.23 21.78 -14.62
CA ASP A 95 11.56 22.00 -14.07
C ASP A 95 12.04 20.79 -13.24
N PRO A 96 12.86 19.91 -13.83
CA PRO A 96 13.40 18.73 -13.17
C PRO A 96 14.30 19.04 -11.98
N THR A 97 14.84 20.25 -11.85
CA THR A 97 15.73 20.62 -10.74
C THR A 97 14.99 20.73 -9.41
N THR A 98 13.66 20.88 -9.46
CA THR A 98 12.79 20.94 -8.29
C THR A 98 12.40 19.55 -7.75
N LYS A 99 12.83 18.46 -8.40
CA LYS A 99 12.63 17.10 -7.88
C LYS A 99 13.43 16.85 -6.62
N ALA A 100 12.86 16.04 -5.74
CA ALA A 100 13.62 15.44 -4.65
C ALA A 100 14.85 14.69 -5.23
N SER A 101 15.99 14.84 -4.54
CA SER A 101 17.21 14.17 -4.96
C SER A 101 17.04 12.65 -4.94
N LYS A 102 17.75 11.95 -5.83
CA LYS A 102 17.73 10.47 -5.86
C LYS A 102 18.14 9.87 -4.52
N GLY A 103 19.09 10.51 -3.82
CA GLY A 103 19.52 10.11 -2.48
C GLY A 103 18.40 10.23 -1.44
N ALA A 104 17.66 11.35 -1.43
CA ALA A 104 16.51 11.51 -0.55
C ALA A 104 15.42 10.47 -0.85
N MET A 105 15.18 10.16 -2.12
CA MET A 105 14.20 9.15 -2.49
C MET A 105 14.62 7.74 -2.11
N ALA A 106 15.89 7.39 -2.29
CA ALA A 106 16.44 6.13 -1.82
C ALA A 106 16.34 5.99 -0.31
N TRP A 107 16.63 7.07 0.43
CA TRP A 107 16.47 7.10 1.89
C TRP A 107 15.03 6.86 2.32
N ILE A 108 14.08 7.60 1.77
CA ILE A 108 12.65 7.46 2.10
C ILE A 108 12.14 6.04 1.79
N ILE A 109 12.44 5.52 0.60
CA ILE A 109 12.02 4.17 0.20
C ILE A 109 12.68 3.12 1.10
N GLY A 110 13.98 3.26 1.36
CA GLY A 110 14.73 2.37 2.25
C GLY A 110 14.14 2.35 3.66
N SER A 111 13.91 3.52 4.27
CA SER A 111 13.31 3.64 5.60
C SER A 111 11.90 3.06 5.66
N ALA A 112 11.08 3.28 4.62
CA ALA A 112 9.75 2.69 4.54
C ALA A 112 9.80 1.16 4.47
N MET A 113 10.71 0.59 3.68
CA MET A 113 10.90 -0.86 3.60
C MET A 113 11.38 -1.45 4.92
N VAL A 114 12.32 -0.79 5.60
CA VAL A 114 12.79 -1.20 6.94
C VAL A 114 11.64 -1.17 7.94
N MET A 115 10.81 -0.13 7.94
CA MET A 115 9.67 -0.03 8.84
C MET A 115 8.62 -1.12 8.58
N VAL A 116 8.25 -1.37 7.32
CA VAL A 116 7.33 -2.45 6.95
C VAL A 116 7.88 -3.82 7.34
N THR A 117 9.19 -4.04 7.14
CA THR A 117 9.86 -5.28 7.55
C THR A 117 9.90 -5.42 9.06
N ALA A 118 10.23 -4.35 9.80
CA ALA A 118 10.29 -4.36 11.26
C ALA A 118 8.91 -4.63 11.88
N VAL A 119 7.85 -4.00 11.37
CA VAL A 119 6.46 -4.30 11.78
C VAL A 119 6.10 -5.74 11.43
N GLY A 120 6.49 -6.21 10.24
CA GLY A 120 6.26 -7.59 9.79
C GLY A 120 6.95 -8.64 10.67
N VAL A 121 8.20 -8.37 11.10
CA VAL A 121 9.03 -9.23 11.95
C VAL A 121 8.59 -9.15 13.41
N GLY A 122 8.33 -7.96 13.96
CA GLY A 122 7.84 -7.78 15.33
C GLY A 122 6.52 -8.50 15.55
N TYR A 123 5.59 -8.38 14.58
CA TYR A 123 4.33 -9.12 14.58
C TYR A 123 4.54 -10.65 14.49
N ALA A 124 5.52 -11.12 13.71
CA ALA A 124 5.84 -12.54 13.59
C ALA A 124 6.52 -13.12 14.85
N ALA A 125 7.21 -12.27 15.60
CA ALA A 125 7.83 -12.62 16.88
C ALA A 125 6.83 -12.64 18.06
N GLY A 126 5.56 -12.27 17.83
CA GLY A 126 4.52 -12.28 18.86
C GLY A 126 4.58 -11.12 19.85
N VAL A 127 5.23 -10.00 19.47
CA VAL A 127 5.25 -8.74 20.22
C VAL A 127 4.15 -7.81 19.74
#